data_AF-A0A7C4F966-F1
#
_entry.id   AF-A0A7C4F966-F1
#
_cell.length_a   1.000
_cell.length_b   1.000
_cell.length_c   1.000
_cell.angle_alpha   90.00
_cell.angle_beta   90.00
_cell.angle_gamma   90.00
#
_symmetry.space_group_name_H-M   'P 1'
#
loop_
_entity.id
_entity.type
_entity.pdbx_description
1 polymer ?
#
loop_
_entity_poly.entity_id
_entity_poly.type
_entity_poly.pdbx_seq_one_letter_code
_entity_poly.pdbx_strand_id
1 'polypeptide(L)'
;MHSKLTKGIDTKRLQGTARMRGMTNGARNGRSGKALRTHDGEKRLGKIITTAVLCFLVLGVFAVLTYQSQQRNTMATDALGVEPVARNVQSAGMEIKGIAHAPIHITSNADFASQASANGWPGNGTEGNPYIIDGYEINVNGGTYCIWIENTNVWFVIRNCILWNATSPMSEPDGAGIYLKNVQNGTI
;
A
#
# COMPACT_ATOMS: atom_id res chain seq x y z
N MET A 1 29.56 74.84 9.62
CA MET A 1 28.08 74.77 9.67
C MET A 1 27.74 73.68 10.68
N HIS A 2 27.47 73.90 11.97
CA HIS A 2 26.75 74.96 12.69
C HIS A 2 25.24 75.05 12.38
N SER A 3 24.41 74.32 13.15
CA SER A 3 23.06 74.66 13.67
C SER A 3 22.45 73.40 14.35
N LYS A 4 22.18 73.29 15.67
CA LYS A 4 21.23 74.03 16.58
C LYS A 4 19.75 73.66 16.31
N LEU A 5 18.81 73.48 17.27
CA LEU A 5 18.72 73.54 18.77
C LEU A 5 17.74 72.42 19.27
N THR A 6 17.84 71.78 20.45
CA THR A 6 17.52 72.21 21.86
C THR A 6 16.03 72.59 22.08
N LYS A 7 15.24 71.94 22.96
CA LYS A 7 15.11 72.00 24.45
C LYS A 7 14.01 70.98 24.89
N GLY A 8 13.77 70.57 26.15
CA GLY A 8 14.47 70.81 27.43
C GLY A 8 13.54 70.80 28.66
N ILE A 9 13.93 70.03 29.69
CA ILE A 9 13.69 70.23 31.14
C ILE A 9 12.31 69.85 31.75
N ASP A 10 12.39 69.51 33.05
CA ASP A 10 11.52 68.71 33.91
C ASP A 10 11.00 69.53 35.14
N THR A 11 10.20 68.88 36.01
CA THR A 11 9.90 69.16 37.44
C THR A 11 8.69 70.02 37.86
N LYS A 12 7.83 69.40 38.70
CA LYS A 12 7.05 69.85 39.91
C LYS A 12 5.81 68.95 40.03
N ARG A 13 5.59 68.04 41.01
CA ARG A 13 5.74 67.99 42.50
C ARG A 13 4.58 68.68 43.25
N LEU A 14 4.06 68.00 44.30
CA LEU A 14 3.20 68.47 45.43
C LEU A 14 1.66 68.47 45.16
N GLN A 15 0.71 68.11 46.06
CA GLN A 15 0.67 67.76 47.51
C GLN A 15 -0.44 66.72 47.89
N GLY A 16 -0.35 66.13 49.11
CA GLY A 16 -1.51 65.75 49.96
C GLY A 16 -1.95 64.26 50.02
N THR A 17 -2.80 63.81 50.96
CA THR A 17 -3.14 64.33 52.33
C THR A 17 -3.78 63.26 53.25
N ALA A 18 -2.96 62.70 54.16
CA ALA A 18 -3.22 62.10 55.49
C ALA A 18 -4.64 61.92 56.10
N ARG A 19 -4.92 60.70 56.64
CA ARG A 19 -5.51 60.33 57.98
C ARG A 19 -6.07 58.88 57.92
N MET A 20 -6.31 58.09 58.97
CA MET A 20 -5.78 57.79 60.33
C MET A 20 -6.89 56.96 61.05
N ARG A 21 -6.53 55.87 61.76
CA ARG A 21 -7.26 55.13 62.85
C ARG A 21 -7.78 53.72 62.53
N GLY A 22 -7.65 52.82 63.53
CA GLY A 22 -8.40 51.55 63.63
C GLY A 22 -7.60 50.39 64.24
N MET A 23 -7.58 50.26 65.58
CA MET A 23 -7.09 49.06 66.28
C MET A 23 -8.21 48.02 66.38
N THR A 24 -7.90 46.72 66.32
CA THR A 24 -8.58 45.67 67.14
C THR A 24 -7.84 44.32 67.09
N ASN A 25 -7.83 43.61 68.22
CA ASN A 25 -7.33 42.24 68.36
C ASN A 25 -8.43 41.19 68.06
N GLY A 26 -8.04 39.95 67.71
CA GLY A 26 -8.76 38.77 68.19
C GLY A 26 -8.99 37.59 67.22
N ALA A 27 -9.14 36.39 67.82
CA ALA A 27 -9.58 35.10 67.27
C ALA A 27 -8.64 34.43 66.23
N ARG A 28 -7.96 33.30 66.52
CA ARG A 28 -8.40 31.92 66.87
C ARG A 28 -8.78 31.02 65.67
N ASN A 29 -8.11 29.87 65.61
CA ASN A 29 -8.50 28.58 64.99
C ASN A 29 -8.81 28.53 63.48
N GLY A 30 -8.26 27.52 62.80
CA GLY A 30 -8.61 27.23 61.40
C GLY A 30 -7.87 26.09 60.70
N ARG A 31 -7.52 25.00 61.40
CA ARG A 31 -6.83 23.84 60.80
C ARG A 31 -7.76 23.12 59.80
N SER A 32 -7.63 23.37 58.50
CA SER A 32 -8.15 22.46 57.47
C SER A 32 -7.43 22.60 56.14
N GLY A 33 -6.42 21.77 55.92
CA GLY A 33 -5.97 21.46 54.57
C GLY A 33 -7.07 20.65 53.86
N LYS A 34 -7.92 21.32 53.08
CA LYS A 34 -8.86 20.62 52.19
C LYS A 34 -8.07 20.00 51.04
N ALA A 35 -7.66 18.75 51.24
CA ALA A 35 -7.19 17.88 50.17
C ALA A 35 -8.28 17.84 49.08
N LEU A 36 -7.97 18.40 47.91
CA LEU A 36 -8.85 18.41 46.75
C LEU A 36 -8.91 16.99 46.18
N ARG A 37 -9.80 16.15 46.71
CA ARG A 37 -9.96 14.75 46.30
C ARG A 37 -10.35 14.68 44.82
N THR A 38 -9.42 14.21 44.00
CA THR A 38 -9.51 14.02 42.54
C THR A 38 -10.40 12.82 42.16
N HIS A 39 -11.65 12.84 42.62
CA HIS A 39 -12.64 11.76 42.43
C HIS A 39 -13.06 11.51 40.96
N ASP A 40 -12.65 12.36 40.02
CA ASP A 40 -12.88 12.16 38.57
C ASP A 40 -11.72 11.40 37.87
N GLY A 41 -10.53 11.34 38.47
CA GLY A 41 -9.37 10.66 37.87
C GLY A 41 -9.50 9.13 37.87
N GLU A 42 -9.84 8.56 39.02
CA GLU A 42 -9.96 7.10 39.22
C GLU A 42 -11.03 6.48 38.30
N LYS A 43 -12.14 7.19 38.08
CA LYS A 43 -13.24 6.75 37.19
C LYS A 43 -12.88 6.75 35.72
N ARG A 44 -11.98 7.66 35.29
CA ARG A 44 -11.46 7.70 33.91
C ARG A 44 -10.42 6.60 33.69
N LEU A 45 -9.54 6.39 34.68
CA LEU A 45 -8.52 5.33 34.63
C LEU A 45 -9.15 3.94 34.54
N GLY A 46 -10.17 3.66 35.36
CA GLY A 46 -10.90 2.38 35.30
C GLY A 46 -11.51 2.10 33.93
N LYS A 47 -12.12 3.10 33.29
CA LYS A 47 -12.67 2.96 31.93
C LYS A 47 -11.59 2.67 30.88
N ILE A 48 -10.44 3.35 30.95
CA ILE A 48 -9.32 3.11 30.02
C ILE A 48 -8.79 1.68 30.17
N ILE A 49 -8.61 1.19 31.40
CA ILE A 49 -8.17 -0.19 31.66
C ILE A 49 -9.20 -1.19 31.13
N THR A 50 -10.50 -0.99 31.39
CA THR A 50 -11.56 -1.88 30.89
C THR A 50 -11.57 -1.92 29.36
N THR A 51 -11.47 -0.76 28.68
CA THR A 51 -11.39 -0.72 27.21
C THR A 51 -10.13 -1.39 26.69
N ALA A 52 -8.97 -1.19 27.33
CA ALA A 52 -7.72 -1.84 26.92
C ALA A 52 -7.79 -3.37 27.06
N VAL A 53 -8.32 -3.88 28.18
CA VAL A 53 -8.56 -5.32 28.39
C VAL A 53 -9.52 -5.87 27.35
N LEU A 54 -10.63 -5.16 27.06
CA LEU A 54 -11.58 -5.57 26.02
C LEU A 54 -10.91 -5.63 24.63
N CYS A 55 -10.08 -4.64 24.28
CA CYS A 55 -9.32 -4.64 23.03
C CYS A 55 -8.35 -5.82 22.95
N PHE A 56 -7.60 -6.14 24.02
CA PHE A 56 -6.71 -7.30 24.04
C PHE A 56 -7.47 -8.63 23.90
N LEU A 57 -8.65 -8.76 24.53
CA LEU A 57 -9.50 -9.93 24.36
C LEU A 57 -10.04 -10.05 22.93
N VAL A 58 -10.51 -8.96 22.32
CA VAL A 58 -11.01 -8.96 20.94
C VAL A 58 -9.89 -9.25 19.93
N LEU A 59 -8.72 -8.64 20.08
CA LEU A 59 -7.56 -8.92 19.22
C LEU A 59 -7.04 -10.35 19.39
N GLY A 60 -7.01 -10.87 20.62
CA GLY A 60 -6.64 -12.26 20.90
C GLY A 60 -7.63 -13.25 20.28
N VAL A 61 -8.94 -13.02 20.44
CA VAL A 61 -9.97 -13.84 19.80
C VAL A 61 -9.89 -13.77 18.27
N PHE A 62 -9.65 -12.58 17.69
CA PHE A 62 -9.47 -12.43 16.25
C PHE A 62 -8.24 -13.22 15.76
N ALA A 63 -7.10 -13.12 16.44
CA ALA A 63 -5.89 -13.87 16.11
C ALA A 63 -6.07 -15.40 16.24
N VAL A 64 -6.83 -15.85 17.25
CA VAL A 64 -7.20 -17.27 17.37
C VAL A 64 -8.15 -17.69 16.23
N LEU A 65 -9.14 -16.87 15.87
CA LEU A 65 -10.08 -17.19 14.79
C LEU A 65 -9.39 -17.24 13.42
N THR A 66 -8.44 -16.33 13.13
CA THR A 66 -7.65 -16.37 11.90
C THR A 66 -6.72 -17.58 11.87
N TYR A 67 -6.03 -17.89 12.97
CA TYR A 67 -5.21 -19.10 13.10
C TYR A 67 -6.04 -20.38 12.91
N GLN A 68 -7.20 -20.48 13.55
CA GLN A 68 -8.12 -21.61 13.38
C GLN A 68 -8.70 -21.69 11.96
N SER A 69 -8.89 -20.56 11.27
CA SER A 69 -9.29 -20.57 9.86
C SER A 69 -8.16 -21.06 8.95
N GLN A 70 -6.89 -20.72 9.23
CA GLN A 70 -5.74 -21.26 8.53
C GLN A 70 -5.65 -22.79 8.70
N GLN A 71 -5.78 -23.30 9.94
CA GLN A 71 -5.77 -24.75 10.20
C GLN A 71 -6.91 -25.48 9.46
N ARG A 72 -8.14 -24.93 9.46
CA ARG A 72 -9.26 -25.51 8.70
C ARG A 72 -9.02 -25.52 7.18
N ASN A 73 -8.38 -24.48 6.64
CA ASN A 73 -8.06 -24.42 5.22
C ASN A 73 -6.99 -25.45 4.83
N THR A 74 -6.09 -25.83 5.75
CA THR A 74 -5.15 -26.95 5.57
C THR A 74 -5.85 -28.31 5.70
N MET A 75 -6.80 -28.47 6.64
CA MET A 75 -7.50 -29.75 6.84
C MET A 75 -8.48 -30.13 5.72
N ALA A 76 -8.84 -29.18 4.85
CA ALA A 76 -9.71 -29.43 3.69
C ALA A 76 -9.05 -30.30 2.59
N THR A 77 -7.71 -30.41 2.57
CA THR A 77 -7.01 -31.29 1.63
C THR A 77 -6.98 -32.76 2.09
N ASP A 78 -6.86 -32.97 3.39
CA ASP A 78 -6.59 -34.30 3.97
C ASP A 78 -7.89 -35.13 4.12
N ALA A 79 -9.04 -34.47 4.24
CA ALA A 79 -10.34 -35.10 4.46
C ALA A 79 -10.88 -35.93 3.27
N LEU A 80 -10.20 -35.93 2.12
CA LEU A 80 -10.54 -36.78 0.96
C LEU A 80 -9.72 -38.08 0.88
N GLY A 81 -8.84 -38.37 1.85
CA GLY A 81 -7.95 -39.52 1.79
C GLY A 81 -6.91 -39.43 0.66
N VAL A 82 -6.78 -38.26 0.04
CA VAL A 82 -5.62 -37.89 -0.75
C VAL A 82 -4.56 -37.51 0.26
N GLU A 83 -3.75 -38.49 0.65
CA GLU A 83 -2.52 -38.27 1.40
C GLU A 83 -1.83 -37.01 0.87
N PRO A 84 -1.34 -36.08 1.73
CA PRO A 84 -0.42 -35.06 1.28
C PRO A 84 0.85 -35.80 0.85
N VAL A 85 0.88 -36.18 -0.43
CA VAL A 85 2.11 -36.54 -1.12
C VAL A 85 2.98 -35.33 -0.95
N ALA A 86 3.88 -35.41 0.04
CA ALA A 86 5.05 -34.58 0.13
C ALA A 86 5.71 -34.77 -1.23
N ARG A 87 5.47 -33.81 -2.13
CA ARG A 87 5.94 -33.87 -3.50
C ARG A 87 7.43 -33.67 -3.43
N ASN A 88 8.11 -34.76 -3.12
CA ASN A 88 9.42 -35.06 -3.61
C ASN A 88 9.27 -35.12 -5.13
N VAL A 89 9.19 -33.93 -5.73
CA VAL A 89 9.52 -33.73 -7.12
C VAL A 89 11.02 -33.95 -7.20
N GLN A 90 11.43 -35.23 -7.10
CA GLN A 90 12.36 -35.74 -8.08
C GLN A 90 11.82 -35.24 -9.41
N SER A 91 12.48 -34.23 -9.97
CA SER A 91 12.17 -33.67 -11.26
C SER A 91 12.41 -34.77 -12.27
N ALA A 92 11.34 -35.53 -12.56
CA ALA A 92 11.31 -36.57 -13.56
C ALA A 92 11.30 -35.93 -14.96
N GLY A 93 12.39 -35.23 -15.28
CA GLY A 93 12.67 -34.61 -16.57
C GLY A 93 11.71 -33.52 -17.06
N MET A 94 10.60 -33.25 -16.36
CA MET A 94 9.61 -32.27 -16.78
C MET A 94 10.11 -30.84 -16.51
N GLU A 95 11.00 -30.37 -17.38
CA GLU A 95 11.14 -28.95 -17.69
C GLU A 95 9.73 -28.39 -17.88
N ILE A 96 9.36 -27.34 -17.12
CA ILE A 96 8.14 -26.56 -17.41
C ILE A 96 8.47 -25.67 -18.61
N LYS A 97 8.62 -26.35 -19.74
CA LYS A 97 8.88 -25.76 -21.03
C LYS A 97 7.64 -24.99 -21.45
N GLY A 98 7.81 -23.73 -21.87
CA GLY A 98 6.66 -22.94 -22.32
C GLY A 98 6.11 -23.50 -23.63
N ILE A 99 4.89 -23.12 -23.98
CA ILE A 99 4.30 -23.48 -25.26
C ILE A 99 5.10 -22.76 -26.36
N ALA A 100 5.87 -23.51 -27.15
CA ALA A 100 6.68 -22.94 -28.23
C ALA A 100 5.80 -22.14 -29.20
N HIS A 101 6.11 -20.87 -29.40
CA HIS A 101 5.33 -19.96 -30.22
C HIS A 101 6.25 -19.10 -31.13
N ALA A 102 5.73 -18.69 -32.28
CA ALA A 102 6.38 -17.73 -33.16
C ALA A 102 6.42 -16.32 -32.49
N PRO A 103 7.19 -15.35 -33.01
CA PRO A 103 7.05 -13.96 -32.58
C PRO A 103 5.60 -13.48 -32.73
N ILE A 104 5.07 -12.79 -31.72
CA ILE A 104 3.73 -12.20 -31.74
C ILE A 104 3.86 -10.73 -32.11
N HIS A 105 3.15 -10.28 -33.15
CA HIS A 105 3.01 -8.86 -33.48
C HIS A 105 1.53 -8.51 -33.57
N ILE A 106 1.04 -7.66 -32.68
CA ILE A 106 -0.31 -7.10 -32.71
C ILE A 106 -0.24 -5.65 -33.18
N THR A 107 -0.91 -5.34 -34.28
CA THR A 107 -0.85 -4.02 -34.95
C THR A 107 -2.05 -3.11 -34.65
N SER A 108 -3.13 -3.65 -34.08
CA SER A 108 -4.37 -2.91 -33.78
C SER A 108 -5.33 -3.70 -32.87
N ASN A 109 -6.39 -3.05 -32.36
CA ASN A 109 -7.51 -3.70 -31.65
C ASN A 109 -8.11 -4.90 -32.43
N ALA A 110 -8.27 -4.77 -33.75
CA ALA A 110 -8.90 -5.79 -34.59
C ALA A 110 -7.98 -6.99 -34.83
N ASP A 111 -6.69 -6.72 -35.01
CA ASP A 111 -5.65 -7.74 -35.10
C ASP A 111 -5.53 -8.53 -33.79
N PHE A 112 -5.60 -7.85 -32.64
CA PHE A 112 -5.65 -8.51 -31.33
C PHE A 112 -6.82 -9.49 -31.25
N ALA A 113 -8.04 -9.08 -31.64
CA ALA A 113 -9.21 -9.95 -31.63
C ALA A 113 -9.07 -11.16 -32.57
N SER A 114 -8.50 -10.94 -33.76
CA SER A 114 -8.22 -12.00 -34.75
C SER A 114 -7.24 -13.04 -34.19
N GLN A 115 -6.08 -12.59 -33.69
CA GLN A 115 -5.05 -13.48 -33.14
C GLN A 115 -5.49 -14.14 -31.83
N ALA A 116 -6.27 -13.47 -30.98
CA ALA A 116 -6.87 -14.07 -29.79
C ALA A 116 -7.82 -15.23 -30.13
N SER A 117 -8.63 -15.07 -31.20
CA SER A 117 -9.50 -16.14 -31.69
C SER A 117 -8.72 -17.29 -32.33
N ALA A 118 -7.61 -17.01 -33.01
CA ALA A 118 -6.79 -18.02 -33.69
C ALA A 118 -5.94 -18.84 -32.71
N ASN A 119 -5.34 -18.19 -31.71
CA ASN A 119 -4.42 -18.81 -30.75
C ASN A 119 -5.10 -19.25 -29.45
N GLY A 120 -6.40 -18.98 -29.30
CA GLY A 120 -7.18 -19.36 -28.12
C GLY A 120 -6.73 -18.61 -26.87
N TRP A 121 -6.75 -17.27 -26.90
CA TRP A 121 -6.47 -16.41 -25.75
C TRP A 121 -7.77 -16.06 -25.01
N PRO A 122 -8.22 -16.86 -24.02
CA PRO A 122 -9.45 -16.58 -23.30
C PRO A 122 -9.35 -15.29 -22.48
N GLY A 123 -10.50 -14.71 -22.19
CA GLY A 123 -10.59 -13.45 -21.49
C GLY A 123 -10.54 -13.55 -19.97
N ASN A 124 -9.66 -12.74 -19.37
CA ASN A 124 -9.98 -11.81 -18.26
C ASN A 124 -8.79 -10.92 -17.86
N GLY A 125 -7.98 -10.48 -18.83
CA GLY A 125 -7.22 -9.22 -18.70
C GLY A 125 -8.15 -8.03 -18.88
N THR A 126 -9.16 -7.91 -18.00
CA THR A 126 -10.43 -7.17 -18.21
C THR A 126 -10.27 -5.68 -18.48
N GLU A 127 -11.10 -5.05 -19.33
CA GLU A 127 -12.18 -4.20 -18.78
C GLU A 127 -13.60 -4.77 -18.88
N GLY A 128 -13.85 -5.68 -19.82
CA GLY A 128 -15.09 -6.46 -19.90
C GLY A 128 -14.80 -7.95 -19.86
N ASN A 129 -14.09 -8.44 -20.88
CA ASN A 129 -13.33 -9.70 -20.80
C ASN A 129 -12.19 -9.87 -21.85
N PRO A 130 -11.33 -8.87 -22.15
CA PRO A 130 -10.22 -9.08 -23.09
C PRO A 130 -9.01 -9.83 -22.48
N TYR A 131 -7.91 -9.88 -23.24
CA TYR A 131 -7.16 -11.11 -23.49
C TYR A 131 -6.03 -11.41 -22.51
N ILE A 132 -5.61 -12.68 -22.46
CA ILE A 132 -4.41 -13.13 -21.75
C ILE A 132 -3.48 -13.88 -22.70
N ILE A 133 -2.24 -13.42 -22.80
CA ILE A 133 -1.12 -14.10 -23.44
C ILE A 133 -0.32 -14.79 -22.32
N ASP A 134 -0.39 -16.12 -22.25
CA ASP A 134 0.07 -16.91 -21.09
C ASP A 134 0.96 -18.08 -21.53
N GLY A 135 2.05 -18.32 -20.79
CA GLY A 135 2.82 -19.57 -20.87
C GLY A 135 3.62 -19.81 -22.15
N TYR A 136 3.80 -18.81 -23.01
CA TYR A 136 4.53 -19.00 -24.28
C TYR A 136 6.05 -18.99 -24.12
N GLU A 137 6.69 -19.80 -24.95
CA GLU A 137 8.13 -19.85 -25.15
C GLU A 137 8.49 -19.28 -26.52
N ILE A 138 9.17 -18.13 -26.56
CA ILE A 138 9.51 -17.44 -27.81
C ILE A 138 11.01 -17.16 -27.84
N ASN A 139 11.70 -17.87 -28.73
CA ASN A 139 13.10 -17.66 -29.08
C ASN A 139 13.18 -17.09 -30.50
N VAL A 140 13.66 -15.85 -30.63
CA VAL A 140 13.71 -15.18 -31.94
C VAL A 140 15.08 -15.20 -32.61
N ASN A 141 16.03 -15.97 -32.07
CA ASN A 141 17.31 -16.33 -32.70
C ASN A 141 18.10 -15.17 -33.32
N GLY A 142 18.17 -14.03 -32.62
CA GLY A 142 18.84 -12.82 -33.09
C GLY A 142 17.91 -11.81 -33.78
N GLY A 143 16.60 -12.07 -33.82
CA GLY A 143 15.56 -11.17 -34.32
C GLY A 143 15.32 -9.93 -33.45
N THR A 144 14.27 -9.18 -33.78
CA THR A 144 14.00 -7.83 -33.24
C THR A 144 13.06 -7.81 -32.04
N TYR A 145 12.01 -8.65 -32.03
CA TYR A 145 11.05 -8.72 -30.93
C TYR A 145 10.54 -10.14 -30.68
N CYS A 146 10.17 -10.47 -29.44
CA CYS A 146 9.41 -11.69 -29.15
C CYS A 146 7.89 -11.42 -29.13
N ILE A 147 7.47 -10.37 -28.41
CA ILE A 147 6.09 -9.86 -28.42
C ILE A 147 6.12 -8.35 -28.70
N TRP A 148 5.54 -7.92 -29.81
CA TRP A 148 5.28 -6.52 -30.11
C TRP A 148 3.76 -6.29 -30.10
N ILE A 149 3.29 -5.34 -29.29
CA ILE A 149 1.90 -4.87 -29.34
C ILE A 149 1.90 -3.37 -29.62
N GLU A 150 1.11 -2.93 -30.59
CA GLU A 150 0.98 -1.51 -30.93
C GLU A 150 -0.42 -1.08 -31.34
N ASN A 151 -0.64 0.25 -31.25
CA ASN A 151 -1.85 0.95 -31.68
C ASN A 151 -3.14 0.33 -31.14
N THR A 152 -3.14 -0.03 -29.85
CA THR A 152 -4.27 -0.68 -29.18
C THR A 152 -4.60 -0.03 -27.84
N ASN A 153 -5.90 0.00 -27.53
CA ASN A 153 -6.42 0.37 -26.22
C ASN A 153 -7.27 -0.72 -25.57
N VAL A 154 -7.28 -1.94 -26.14
CA VAL A 154 -7.86 -3.10 -25.46
C VAL A 154 -7.04 -3.42 -24.21
N TRP A 155 -7.71 -3.89 -23.16
CA TRP A 155 -7.01 -4.38 -21.98
C TRP A 155 -6.43 -5.76 -22.26
N PHE A 156 -5.26 -6.06 -21.68
CA PHE A 156 -4.64 -7.38 -21.82
C PHE A 156 -3.64 -7.66 -20.70
N VAL A 157 -3.34 -8.94 -20.49
CA VAL A 157 -2.26 -9.41 -19.60
C VAL A 157 -1.28 -10.26 -20.40
N ILE A 158 0.01 -9.99 -20.28
CA ILE A 158 1.09 -10.91 -20.66
C ILE A 158 1.62 -11.53 -19.37
N ARG A 159 1.73 -12.86 -19.27
CA ARG A 159 2.29 -13.52 -18.06
C ARG A 159 2.91 -14.88 -18.37
N ASN A 160 3.75 -15.36 -17.44
CA ASN A 160 4.39 -16.68 -17.49
C ASN A 160 5.13 -17.02 -18.80
N CYS A 161 5.49 -16.02 -19.61
CA CYS A 161 6.17 -16.24 -20.88
C CYS A 161 7.69 -16.25 -20.69
N ILE A 162 8.38 -17.10 -21.45
CA ILE A 162 9.84 -17.18 -21.51
C ILE A 162 10.26 -16.62 -22.87
N LEU A 163 10.92 -15.45 -22.88
CA LEU A 163 11.17 -14.65 -24.08
C LEU A 163 12.67 -14.34 -24.20
N TRP A 164 13.34 -14.70 -25.30
CA TRP A 164 14.79 -14.48 -25.44
C TRP A 164 15.30 -14.40 -26.89
N ASN A 165 16.60 -14.07 -27.00
CA ASN A 165 17.34 -13.85 -28.26
C ASN A 165 16.75 -12.75 -29.18
N ALA A 166 15.99 -11.80 -28.64
CA ALA A 166 15.69 -10.55 -29.33
C ALA A 166 16.90 -9.61 -29.19
N THR A 167 17.80 -9.63 -30.18
CA THR A 167 19.09 -8.92 -30.13
C THR A 167 19.46 -8.18 -31.41
N SER A 168 18.57 -8.09 -32.40
CA SER A 168 18.82 -7.33 -33.64
C SER A 168 18.80 -5.82 -33.37
N PRO A 169 19.86 -5.07 -33.70
CA PRO A 169 19.90 -3.61 -33.59
C PRO A 169 19.52 -2.91 -34.90
N MET A 170 18.94 -3.62 -35.88
CA MET A 170 18.84 -3.13 -37.27
C MET A 170 17.49 -2.49 -37.65
N SER A 171 16.49 -2.52 -36.77
CA SER A 171 15.16 -1.97 -37.03
C SER A 171 14.34 -1.89 -35.75
N GLU A 172 13.48 -0.87 -35.62
CA GLU A 172 12.55 -0.72 -34.51
C GLU A 172 11.63 -1.95 -34.37
N PRO A 173 11.50 -2.57 -33.17
CA PRO A 173 12.30 -2.33 -31.97
C PRO A 173 13.69 -2.99 -31.99
N ASP A 174 14.67 -2.26 -31.46
CA ASP A 174 16.09 -2.66 -31.40
C ASP A 174 16.36 -3.76 -30.34
N GLY A 175 15.78 -4.95 -30.52
CA GLY A 175 16.01 -6.12 -29.66
C GLY A 175 15.23 -6.09 -28.35
N ALA A 176 13.93 -6.43 -28.39
CA ALA A 176 13.03 -6.38 -27.24
C ALA A 176 12.33 -7.72 -26.95
N GLY A 177 12.33 -8.17 -25.68
CA GLY A 177 11.48 -9.29 -25.26
C GLY A 177 9.99 -8.96 -25.44
N ILE A 178 9.56 -7.86 -24.83
CA ILE A 178 8.23 -7.26 -25.03
C ILE A 178 8.42 -5.81 -25.45
N TYR A 179 7.74 -5.39 -26.52
CA TYR A 179 7.75 -4.02 -27.02
C TYR A 179 6.31 -3.50 -27.16
N LEU A 180 6.05 -2.34 -26.53
CA LEU A 180 4.74 -1.69 -26.54
C LEU A 180 4.86 -0.30 -27.15
N LYS A 181 4.10 -0.03 -28.23
CA LYS A 181 4.14 1.26 -28.95
C LYS A 181 2.72 1.81 -29.16
N ASN A 182 2.42 2.98 -28.62
CA ASN A 182 1.05 3.54 -28.65
C ASN A 182 0.00 2.53 -28.08
N VAL A 183 0.25 2.08 -26.85
CA VAL A 183 -0.56 1.07 -26.15
C VAL A 183 -1.17 1.68 -24.89
N GLN A 184 -2.41 1.30 -24.59
CA GLN A 184 -3.08 1.57 -23.31
C GLN A 184 -3.50 0.24 -22.67
N ASN A 185 -3.75 0.24 -21.36
CA ASN A 185 -4.45 -0.83 -20.65
C ASN A 185 -3.77 -2.23 -20.60
N GLY A 186 -2.49 -2.32 -20.95
CA GLY A 186 -1.69 -3.55 -20.81
C GLY A 186 -1.13 -3.77 -19.41
N THR A 187 -1.08 -5.03 -18.97
CA THR A 187 -0.38 -5.50 -17.76
C THR A 187 0.64 -6.58 -18.13
N ILE A 188 1.79 -6.58 -17.46
CA ILE A 188 2.91 -7.53 -17.61
C ILE A 188 3.36 -7.96 -16.20
#